data_AF-A0A2V8K5S9-F1
#
_entry.id   AF-A0A2V8K5S9-F1
#
_cell.length_a   1.000
_cell.length_b   1.000
_cell.length_c   1.000
_cell.angle_alpha   90.00
_cell.angle_beta   90.00
_cell.angle_gamma   90.00
#
_symmetry.space_group_name_H-M   'P 1'
#
loop_
_entity.id
_entity.type
_entity.pdbx_description
1 polymer ?
#
loop_
_entity_poly.entity_id
_entity_poly.type
_entity_poly.pdbx_seq_one_letter_code
_entity_poly.pdbx_strand_id
1 'polypeptide(L)'
;MSPYNNRGENEHFDPSLFAQNVHSKVFANAPPGLVFPGDPQYTSGKYINGPVWEKFFPRFGLAWDPEGKGNMTIRAAYGMYGDRAMMLAGTAMYFSPPFGNTVSVQGANLTDPWAGMPGGNPLPSLAALQGVGVYSHDMKFPLFGTYVTTPMRNFHPVYMNQWNLSVQRQ
;
A
#
# COMPACT_ATOMS: atom_id res chain seq x y z
N MET A 1 10.20 -1.44 4.12
CA MET A 1 10.16 -2.50 3.10
C MET A 1 10.23 -1.86 1.73
N SER A 2 10.79 -2.58 0.75
CA SER A 2 10.90 -2.10 -0.62
C SER A 2 9.50 -2.02 -1.25
N PRO A 3 9.13 -0.91 -1.90
CA PRO A 3 7.91 -0.81 -2.70
C PRO A 3 7.88 -1.79 -3.89
N TYR A 4 9.04 -2.35 -4.26
CA TYR A 4 9.24 -3.33 -5.31
C TYR A 4 9.35 -4.74 -4.72
N ASN A 5 8.58 -5.68 -5.27
CA ASN A 5 8.67 -7.11 -4.96
C ASN A 5 9.08 -7.89 -6.22
N ASN A 6 10.27 -8.50 -6.23
CA ASN A 6 10.77 -9.23 -7.40
C ASN A 6 9.97 -10.49 -7.74
N ARG A 7 9.26 -11.08 -6.78
CA ARG A 7 8.37 -12.23 -6.95
C ARG A 7 6.95 -11.84 -7.37
N GLY A 8 6.62 -10.54 -7.33
CA GLY A 8 5.28 -10.05 -7.69
C GLY A 8 4.22 -10.43 -6.66
N GLU A 9 4.61 -10.62 -5.40
CA GLU A 9 3.68 -10.91 -4.28
C GLU A 9 2.99 -9.61 -3.84
N ASN A 10 2.17 -9.04 -4.72
CA ASN A 10 1.35 -7.88 -4.45
C ASN A 10 -0.06 -8.15 -4.98
N GLU A 11 -1.06 -7.55 -4.35
CA GLU A 11 -2.42 -7.53 -4.89
C GLU A 11 -2.98 -6.11 -4.94
N HIS A 12 -4.05 -5.95 -5.71
CA HIS A 12 -4.90 -4.78 -5.69
C HIS A 12 -6.35 -5.21 -5.85
N PHE A 13 -7.22 -4.68 -4.99
CA PHE A 13 -8.66 -4.82 -5.13
C PHE A 13 -9.26 -3.55 -5.72
N ASP A 14 -10.03 -3.71 -6.80
CA ASP A 14 -10.77 -2.64 -7.47
C ASP A 14 -12.29 -2.93 -7.43
N PRO A 15 -13.09 -2.08 -6.74
CA PRO A 15 -14.54 -2.23 -6.67
C PRO A 15 -15.25 -2.21 -8.03
N SER A 16 -14.70 -1.49 -9.02
CA SER A 16 -15.28 -1.43 -10.37
C SER A 16 -15.08 -2.73 -11.14
N LEU A 17 -13.92 -3.38 -10.97
CA LEU A 17 -13.63 -4.70 -11.52
C LEU A 17 -14.46 -5.78 -10.82
N PHE A 18 -14.67 -5.64 -9.50
CA PHE A 18 -15.57 -6.50 -8.74
C PHE A 18 -17.00 -6.44 -9.28
N ALA A 19 -17.54 -5.22 -9.48
CA ALA A 19 -18.89 -5.02 -10.03
C ALA A 19 -19.04 -5.55 -11.47
N GLN A 20 -17.95 -5.58 -12.24
CA GLN A 20 -17.90 -6.15 -13.60
C GLN A 20 -17.64 -7.66 -13.60
N ASN A 21 -17.49 -8.29 -12.43
CA ASN A 21 -17.14 -9.69 -12.28
C ASN A 21 -15.85 -10.09 -13.04
N VAL A 22 -14.84 -9.22 -13.00
CA VAL A 22 -13.54 -9.47 -13.63
C VAL A 22 -12.68 -10.31 -12.71
N HIS A 23 -12.16 -11.43 -13.22
CA HIS A 23 -11.26 -12.33 -12.47
C HIS A 23 -9.82 -12.23 -12.97
N SER A 24 -8.87 -12.43 -12.04
CA SER A 24 -7.45 -12.55 -12.35
C SER A 24 -7.18 -13.73 -13.30
N LYS A 25 -6.23 -13.54 -14.20
CA LYS A 25 -5.65 -14.61 -15.04
C LYS A 25 -4.40 -15.22 -14.39
N VAL A 26 -3.78 -14.52 -13.46
CA VAL A 26 -2.63 -15.01 -12.68
C VAL A 26 -3.10 -16.00 -11.61
N PHE A 27 -4.14 -15.68 -10.85
CA PHE A 27 -4.70 -16.59 -9.86
C PHE A 27 -6.14 -16.95 -10.21
N ALA A 28 -6.33 -18.15 -10.78
CA ALA A 28 -7.60 -18.57 -11.38
C ALA A 28 -8.77 -18.65 -10.38
N ASN A 29 -8.48 -18.89 -9.10
CA ASN A 29 -9.46 -18.99 -8.03
C ASN A 29 -9.63 -17.68 -7.25
N ALA A 30 -9.01 -16.57 -7.69
CA ALA A 30 -9.15 -15.28 -7.05
C ALA A 30 -10.61 -14.77 -7.14
N PRO A 31 -11.11 -14.12 -6.07
CA PRO A 31 -12.39 -13.40 -6.13
C PRO A 31 -12.38 -12.35 -7.25
N PRO A 32 -13.56 -11.98 -7.78
CA PRO A 32 -13.64 -10.90 -8.76
C PRO A 32 -13.09 -9.60 -8.16
N GLY A 33 -12.57 -8.72 -9.02
CA GLY A 33 -11.99 -7.44 -8.62
C GLY A 33 -10.61 -7.49 -7.99
N LEU A 34 -10.09 -8.68 -7.67
CA LEU A 34 -8.72 -8.86 -7.17
C LEU A 34 -7.77 -9.12 -8.35
N VAL A 35 -6.72 -8.31 -8.45
CA VAL A 35 -5.75 -8.35 -9.55
C VAL A 35 -4.31 -8.34 -9.03
N PHE A 36 -3.39 -8.94 -9.80
CA PHE A 36 -2.02 -9.22 -9.38
C PHE A 36 -1.01 -8.82 -10.47
N PRO A 37 0.28 -8.62 -10.12
CA PRO A 37 1.35 -8.45 -11.10
C PRO A 37 1.32 -9.54 -12.18
N GLY A 38 1.01 -9.15 -13.42
CA GLY A 38 0.80 -10.07 -14.55
C GLY A 38 -0.60 -9.98 -15.16
N ASP A 39 -1.59 -9.53 -14.38
CA ASP A 39 -2.91 -9.19 -14.91
C ASP A 39 -2.84 -7.87 -15.71
N PRO A 40 -3.55 -7.75 -16.85
CA PRO A 40 -3.60 -6.50 -17.62
C PRO A 40 -4.10 -5.29 -16.81
N GLN A 41 -4.96 -5.53 -15.82
CA GLN A 41 -5.51 -4.52 -14.93
C GLN A 41 -4.50 -4.06 -13.87
N TYR A 42 -3.48 -4.85 -13.57
CA TYR A 42 -2.45 -4.51 -12.61
C TYR A 42 -1.38 -3.62 -13.25
N THR A 43 -1.61 -2.32 -13.22
CA THR A 43 -0.78 -1.35 -13.96
C THR A 43 0.48 -0.88 -13.23
N SER A 44 0.70 -1.34 -11.99
CA SER A 44 1.82 -0.94 -11.14
C SER A 44 3.08 -1.82 -11.36
N GLY A 45 3.04 -2.77 -12.30
CA GLY A 45 4.14 -3.69 -12.56
C GLY A 45 4.41 -4.58 -11.35
N LYS A 46 5.62 -4.55 -10.80
CA LYS A 46 6.00 -5.28 -9.57
C LYS A 46 6.03 -4.40 -8.32
N TYR A 47 5.43 -3.22 -8.39
CA TYR A 47 5.37 -2.26 -7.29
C TYR A 47 4.00 -2.27 -6.63
N ILE A 48 3.94 -1.93 -5.34
CA ILE A 48 2.68 -1.78 -4.60
C ILE A 48 1.98 -0.44 -4.96
N ASN A 49 2.75 0.64 -5.13
CA ASN A 49 2.25 2.02 -5.32
C ASN A 49 2.75 2.69 -6.62
N GLY A 50 3.08 1.88 -7.62
CA GLY A 50 3.64 2.32 -8.89
C GLY A 50 5.13 2.69 -8.81
N PRO A 51 5.84 2.70 -9.95
CA PRO A 51 7.24 3.11 -10.04
C PRO A 51 7.38 4.64 -10.11
N VAL A 52 6.82 5.37 -9.15
CA VAL A 52 6.94 6.85 -9.11
C VAL A 52 8.17 7.25 -8.31
N TRP A 53 9.28 7.39 -9.02
CA TRP A 53 10.58 7.78 -8.44
C TRP A 53 10.76 9.29 -8.34
N GLU A 54 10.14 10.03 -9.26
CA GLU A 54 10.24 11.48 -9.33
C GLU A 54 9.24 12.14 -8.37
N LYS A 55 9.77 12.76 -7.31
CA LYS A 55 8.97 13.52 -6.35
C LYS A 55 9.56 14.92 -6.21
N PHE A 56 8.77 15.94 -6.53
CA PHE A 56 9.19 17.33 -6.49
C PHE A 56 8.79 17.97 -5.17
N PHE A 57 9.78 18.44 -4.40
CA PHE A 57 9.60 19.09 -3.10
C PHE A 57 10.28 20.47 -3.12
N PRO A 58 9.60 21.52 -3.60
CA PRO A 58 10.21 22.84 -3.78
C PRO A 58 10.59 23.50 -2.45
N ARG A 59 11.67 24.27 -2.47
CA ARG A 59 12.10 25.12 -1.35
C ARG A 59 12.59 26.45 -1.89
N PHE A 60 12.04 27.54 -1.41
CA PHE A 60 12.43 28.88 -1.80
C PHE A 60 12.44 29.82 -0.60
N GLY A 61 13.35 30.79 -0.63
CA GLY A 61 13.50 31.79 0.41
C GLY A 61 13.88 33.13 -0.20
N LEU A 62 13.45 34.20 0.45
CA LEU A 62 13.80 35.56 0.10
C LEU A 62 14.26 36.32 1.34
N ALA A 63 15.21 37.21 1.13
CA ALA A 63 15.64 38.19 2.11
C ALA A 63 15.70 39.55 1.43
N TRP A 64 15.11 40.56 2.06
CA TRP A 64 14.99 41.90 1.50
C TRP A 64 15.17 42.95 2.60
N ASP A 65 15.90 44.01 2.28
CA ASP A 65 15.97 45.24 3.07
C ASP A 65 15.07 46.29 2.37
N PRO A 66 13.93 46.66 2.98
CA PRO A 66 13.01 47.62 2.38
C PRO A 66 13.55 49.04 2.25
N GLU A 67 14.42 49.45 3.18
CA GLU A 67 14.95 50.82 3.22
C GLU A 67 16.28 50.95 2.48
N GLY A 68 16.97 49.83 2.21
CA GLY A 68 18.30 49.79 1.60
C GLY A 68 19.40 50.36 2.49
N LYS A 69 19.13 50.53 3.79
CA LYS A 69 20.02 51.15 4.77
C LYS A 69 20.76 50.15 5.65
N GLY A 70 20.49 48.86 5.50
CA GLY A 70 21.07 47.76 6.30
C GLY A 70 20.55 47.67 7.74
N ASN A 71 19.58 48.51 8.13
CA ASN A 71 19.03 48.60 9.49
C ASN A 71 17.76 47.77 9.68
N MET A 72 17.18 47.26 8.59
CA MET A 72 15.97 46.45 8.59
C MET A 72 16.17 45.24 7.67
N THR A 73 15.66 44.08 8.06
CA THR A 73 15.62 42.90 7.19
C THR A 73 14.32 42.15 7.35
N ILE A 74 13.68 41.85 6.23
CA ILE A 74 12.56 40.93 6.11
C ILE A 74 13.06 39.64 5.49
N ARG A 75 12.78 38.50 6.13
CA ARG A 75 13.08 37.17 5.59
C ARG A 75 11.79 36.37 5.52
N ALA A 76 11.53 35.75 4.38
CA ALA A 76 10.41 34.83 4.22
C ALA A 76 10.90 33.55 3.54
N ALA A 77 10.34 32.41 3.91
CA ALA A 77 10.69 31.13 3.29
C ALA A 77 9.50 30.17 3.26
N TYR A 78 9.52 29.31 2.24
CA TYR A 78 8.64 28.17 2.09
C TYR A 78 9.45 26.94 1.73
N GLY A 79 9.07 25.79 2.29
CA GLY A 79 9.58 24.51 1.84
C GLY A 79 8.54 23.41 1.97
N MET A 80 8.55 22.51 0.99
CA MET A 80 7.87 21.22 1.05
C MET A 80 8.86 20.14 1.47
N TYR A 81 8.43 19.25 2.37
CA TYR A 81 9.27 18.19 2.92
C TYR A 81 8.49 16.88 2.90
N GLY A 82 8.93 15.93 2.08
CA GLY A 82 8.37 14.58 2.06
C GLY A 82 8.98 13.69 3.12
N ASP A 83 8.18 12.75 3.63
CA ASP A 83 8.64 11.63 4.43
C ASP A 83 8.68 10.34 3.58
N ARG A 84 9.48 9.38 4.02
CA ARG A 84 9.44 8.01 3.49
C ARG A 84 8.30 7.24 4.14
N ALA A 85 7.80 6.23 3.44
CA ALA A 85 6.87 5.29 4.07
C ALA A 85 7.54 4.64 5.30
N MET A 86 6.76 4.44 6.36
CA MET A 86 7.22 3.71 7.54
C MET A 86 7.76 2.34 7.15
N MET A 87 8.79 1.87 7.84
CA MET A 87 9.48 0.61 7.51
C MET A 87 8.52 -0.58 7.32
N LEU A 88 7.43 -0.62 8.10
CA LEU A 88 6.43 -1.69 8.10
C LEU A 88 5.13 -1.33 7.37
N ALA A 89 5.05 -0.23 6.62
CA ALA A 89 3.81 0.22 5.99
C ALA A 89 3.16 -0.83 5.05
N GLY A 90 3.95 -1.74 4.48
CA GLY A 90 3.47 -2.82 3.61
C GLY A 90 3.31 -4.18 4.28
N THR A 91 3.46 -4.33 5.60
CA THR A 91 3.40 -5.66 6.25
C THR A 91 2.03 -6.30 6.11
N ALA A 92 0.98 -5.49 6.11
CA ALA A 92 -0.40 -5.96 6.07
C ALA A 92 -0.70 -6.79 4.80
N MET A 93 -0.04 -6.46 3.67
CA MET A 93 -0.23 -7.18 2.40
C MET A 93 0.33 -8.61 2.45
N TYR A 94 1.34 -8.88 3.27
CA TYR A 94 1.84 -10.26 3.47
C TYR A 94 0.86 -11.15 4.23
N PHE A 95 -0.18 -10.58 4.85
CA PHE A 95 -1.23 -11.36 5.52
C PHE A 95 -2.46 -11.57 4.63
N SER A 96 -2.45 -11.05 3.40
CA SER A 96 -3.55 -11.18 2.46
C SER A 96 -3.39 -12.40 1.54
N PRO A 97 -4.50 -13.08 1.20
CA PRO A 97 -4.45 -14.20 0.25
C PRO A 97 -4.03 -13.75 -1.15
N PRO A 98 -3.21 -14.52 -1.88
CA PRO A 98 -2.72 -15.86 -1.54
C PRO A 98 -1.35 -15.87 -0.85
N PHE A 99 -0.77 -14.72 -0.51
CA PHE A 99 0.61 -14.63 0.01
C PHE A 99 0.70 -14.88 1.52
N GLY A 100 -0.37 -14.58 2.25
CA GLY A 100 -0.65 -15.01 3.61
C GLY A 100 -2.15 -15.16 3.83
N ASN A 101 -2.59 -15.56 5.01
CA ASN A 101 -4.02 -15.67 5.27
C ASN A 101 -4.35 -15.16 6.67
N THR A 102 -5.28 -14.21 6.75
CA THR A 102 -5.99 -13.85 7.96
C THR A 102 -7.47 -14.10 7.73
N VAL A 103 -8.07 -14.94 8.58
CA VAL A 103 -9.49 -15.31 8.50
C VAL A 103 -10.18 -14.89 9.78
N SER A 104 -11.33 -14.24 9.67
CA SER A 104 -12.19 -13.92 10.82
C SER A 104 -13.34 -14.90 10.90
N VAL A 105 -13.44 -15.65 12.00
CA VAL A 105 -14.49 -16.64 12.23
C VAL A 105 -15.47 -16.10 13.28
N GLN A 106 -16.73 -15.92 12.90
CA GLN A 106 -17.79 -15.58 13.85
C GLN A 106 -18.28 -16.84 14.59
N GLY A 107 -18.62 -16.71 15.87
CA GLY A 107 -19.15 -17.83 16.67
C GLY A 107 -18.11 -18.89 17.08
N ALA A 108 -16.81 -18.61 16.88
CA ALA A 108 -15.73 -19.43 17.39
C ALA A 108 -15.72 -19.47 18.94
N ASN A 109 -15.27 -20.57 19.52
CA ASN A 109 -15.05 -20.70 20.95
C ASN A 109 -13.62 -21.22 21.25
N LEU A 110 -13.18 -21.17 22.51
CA LEU A 110 -11.81 -21.53 22.87
C LEU A 110 -11.46 -23.01 22.63
N THR A 111 -12.45 -23.90 22.62
CA THR A 111 -12.23 -25.34 22.41
C THR A 111 -12.29 -25.75 20.95
N ASP A 112 -13.00 -24.98 20.13
CA ASP A 112 -13.07 -25.10 18.68
C ASP A 112 -13.06 -23.71 18.04
N PRO A 113 -11.86 -23.21 17.67
CA PRO A 113 -11.73 -21.90 17.04
C PRO A 113 -12.33 -21.85 15.62
N TRP A 114 -12.75 -22.99 15.05
CA TRP A 114 -13.29 -23.11 13.69
C TRP A 114 -14.78 -23.45 13.65
N ALA A 115 -15.48 -23.46 14.80
CA ALA A 115 -16.87 -23.90 14.93
C ALA A 115 -17.87 -23.20 13.99
N GLY A 116 -17.59 -21.95 13.60
CA GLY A 116 -18.42 -21.15 12.67
C GLY A 116 -17.90 -21.11 11.23
N MET A 117 -16.83 -21.83 10.90
CA MET A 117 -16.20 -21.77 9.60
C MET A 117 -16.71 -22.88 8.66
N PRO A 118 -17.33 -22.56 7.52
CA PRO A 118 -17.69 -23.55 6.52
C PRO A 118 -16.46 -24.32 6.03
N GLY A 119 -16.51 -25.65 6.10
CA GLY A 119 -15.37 -26.51 5.75
C GLY A 119 -14.39 -26.78 6.89
N GLY A 120 -14.63 -26.22 8.10
CA GLY A 120 -13.82 -26.46 9.29
C GLY A 120 -12.47 -25.74 9.25
N ASN A 121 -11.46 -26.33 9.89
CA ASN A 121 -10.12 -25.76 10.00
C ASN A 121 -9.46 -25.62 8.61
N PRO A 122 -9.19 -24.40 8.12
CA PRO A 122 -8.63 -24.18 6.79
C PRO A 122 -7.11 -24.41 6.74
N LEU A 123 -6.42 -24.41 7.90
CA LEU A 123 -4.96 -24.42 7.98
C LEU A 123 -4.30 -25.59 7.22
N PRO A 124 -4.79 -26.85 7.30
CA PRO A 124 -4.16 -27.95 6.55
C PRO A 124 -4.21 -27.73 5.03
N SER A 125 -5.33 -27.23 4.52
CA SER A 125 -5.50 -26.98 3.08
C SER A 125 -4.66 -25.79 2.59
N LEU A 126 -4.57 -24.72 3.39
CA LEU A 126 -3.77 -23.55 3.07
C LEU A 126 -2.27 -23.86 3.16
N ALA A 127 -1.83 -24.60 4.18
CA ALA A 127 -0.44 -25.00 4.34
C ALA A 127 0.06 -25.92 3.22
N ALA A 128 -0.81 -26.75 2.64
CA ALA A 128 -0.47 -27.59 1.49
C ALA A 128 -0.28 -26.79 0.19
N LEU A 129 -0.90 -25.62 0.07
CA LEU A 129 -0.91 -24.78 -1.13
C LEU A 129 0.09 -23.60 -1.05
N GLN A 130 0.43 -23.15 0.16
CA GLN A 130 1.38 -22.07 0.44
C GLN A 130 2.78 -22.62 0.73
N GLY A 131 3.52 -22.98 -0.33
CA GLY A 131 4.96 -23.20 -0.21
C GLY A 131 5.69 -21.88 0.07
N VAL A 132 6.76 -21.92 0.88
CA VAL A 132 7.58 -20.72 1.13
C VAL A 132 8.24 -20.27 -0.17
N GLY A 133 7.76 -19.16 -0.74
CA GLY A 133 8.32 -18.53 -1.94
C GLY A 133 7.95 -19.18 -3.28
N VAL A 134 7.00 -20.12 -3.31
CA VAL A 134 6.42 -20.67 -4.54
C VAL A 134 4.90 -20.75 -4.37
N TYR A 135 4.17 -19.95 -5.16
CA TYR A 135 2.71 -19.90 -5.13
C TYR A 135 2.15 -20.59 -6.37
N SER A 136 1.19 -21.48 -6.17
CA SER A 136 0.47 -22.08 -7.27
C SER A 136 -0.57 -21.09 -7.82
N HIS A 137 -0.78 -21.09 -9.13
CA HIS A 137 -1.76 -20.20 -9.78
C HIS A 137 -3.21 -20.66 -9.55
N ASP A 138 -3.40 -21.85 -8.96
CA ASP A 138 -4.69 -22.45 -8.59
C ASP A 138 -4.95 -22.44 -7.07
N MET A 139 -4.18 -21.67 -6.29
CA MET A 139 -4.36 -21.56 -4.84
C MET A 139 -5.78 -21.16 -4.44
N LYS A 140 -6.24 -21.62 -3.28
CA LYS A 140 -7.56 -21.31 -2.74
C LYS A 140 -7.54 -20.03 -1.93
N PHE A 141 -8.60 -19.24 -2.09
CA PHE A 141 -8.84 -18.02 -1.33
C PHE A 141 -9.82 -18.34 -0.20
N PRO A 142 -9.47 -18.08 1.08
CA PRO A 142 -10.34 -18.39 2.20
C PRO A 142 -11.60 -17.51 2.17
N LEU A 143 -12.73 -18.12 2.53
CA LEU A 143 -13.92 -17.38 2.90
C LEU A 143 -13.62 -16.53 4.14
N PHE A 144 -14.19 -15.33 4.22
CA PHE A 144 -13.95 -14.36 5.30
C PHE A 144 -12.46 -13.94 5.46
N GLY A 145 -11.71 -13.99 4.35
CA GLY A 145 -10.34 -13.49 4.29
C GLY A 145 -10.25 -11.96 4.30
N THR A 146 -9.19 -11.43 4.90
CA THR A 146 -8.88 -9.99 4.86
C THR A 146 -8.02 -9.66 3.63
N TYR A 147 -8.45 -8.64 2.88
CA TYR A 147 -7.71 -8.11 1.73
C TYR A 147 -7.21 -6.71 2.00
N VAL A 148 -5.95 -6.46 1.62
CA VAL A 148 -5.32 -5.15 1.75
C VAL A 148 -5.10 -4.60 0.35
N THR A 149 -5.49 -3.35 0.13
CA THR A 149 -5.32 -2.70 -1.17
C THR A 149 -4.70 -1.34 -0.97
N THR A 150 -3.83 -0.96 -1.90
CA THR A 150 -3.24 0.37 -1.99
C THR A 150 -3.47 0.94 -3.38
N PRO A 151 -3.44 2.28 -3.53
CA PRO A 151 -3.50 2.89 -4.85
C PRO A 151 -2.30 2.47 -5.71
N MET A 152 -2.57 1.82 -6.84
CA MET A 152 -1.54 1.44 -7.83
C MET A 152 -0.88 2.65 -8.52
N ARG A 153 -1.53 3.82 -8.47
CA ARG A 153 -1.09 5.08 -9.08
C ARG A 153 -1.42 6.25 -8.16
N ASN A 154 -0.78 7.39 -8.40
CA ASN A 154 -1.03 8.64 -7.69
C ASN A 154 -0.87 8.52 -6.16
N PHE A 155 0.00 7.62 -5.71
CA PHE A 155 0.33 7.52 -4.30
C PHE A 155 1.23 8.69 -3.88
N HIS A 156 0.74 9.49 -2.94
CA HIS A 156 1.49 10.60 -2.37
C HIS A 156 2.02 10.17 -1.01
N PRO A 157 3.35 10.19 -0.77
CA PRO A 157 3.86 9.98 0.57
C PRO A 157 3.38 11.12 1.49
N VAL A 158 3.43 10.88 2.81
CA VAL A 158 3.23 11.96 3.78
C VAL A 158 4.23 13.08 3.49
N TYR A 159 3.75 14.32 3.50
CA TYR A 159 4.58 15.50 3.35
C TYR A 159 4.08 16.62 4.26
N MET A 160 4.97 17.55 4.58
CA MET A 160 4.63 18.78 5.29
C MET A 160 5.06 20.02 4.49
N ASN A 161 4.34 21.10 4.73
CA ASN A 161 4.68 22.44 4.24
C ASN A 161 5.13 23.29 5.42
N GLN A 162 6.29 23.91 5.31
CA GLN A 162 6.83 24.81 6.33
C GLN A 162 6.94 26.23 5.78
N TRP A 163 6.50 27.20 6.58
CA TRP A 163 6.52 28.62 6.27
C TRP A 163 7.24 29.37 7.38
N ASN A 164 8.14 30.29 7.02
CA ASN A 164 8.83 31.17 7.98
C ASN A 164 8.68 32.63 7.53
N LEU A 165 8.46 33.54 8.48
CA LEU A 165 8.49 34.99 8.28
C LEU A 165 9.19 35.63 9.48
N SER A 166 10.22 36.46 9.22
CA SER A 166 10.90 37.23 10.27
C SER A 166 11.10 38.67 9.83
N VAL A 167 10.91 39.61 10.76
CA VAL A 167 11.26 41.01 10.59
C VAL A 167 12.23 41.37 11.70
N GLN A 168 13.38 41.93 11.33
CA GLN A 168 14.42 42.37 12.26
C GLN A 168 14.75 43.83 12.00
N ARG A 169 14.92 44.62 13.06
CA ARG A 169 15.35 46.02 13.04
C ARG A 169 16.30 46.28 14.20
N GLN A 170 17.36 47.07 13.98
CA GLN A 170 18.24 47.57 15.04
C GLN A 170 17.59 48.69 15.85
#